data_AF-A0A382GVD4-F1
#
_entry.id   AF-A0A382GVD4-F1
#
_cell.length_a   1.000
_cell.length_b   1.000
_cell.length_c   1.000
_cell.angle_alpha   90.00
_cell.angle_beta   90.00
_cell.angle_gamma   90.00
#
_symmetry.space_group_name_H-M   'P 1'
#
loop_
_entity.id
_entity.type
_entity.pdbx_description
1 polymer ?
#
loop_
_entity_poly.entity_id
_entity_poly.type
_entity_poly.pdbx_seq_one_letter_code
_entity_poly.pdbx_strand_id
1 'polypeptide(L)'
;SNEDLSKNDIDFINRLAKKIHSSGFVTPCVLFLEMVRPISSLGSHAMVFLGPIINGLVQSDGYYRAAELLNNKEIIAILLDEIERLEMLDSVDDNRSNN
;
A
#
# COMPACT_ATOMS: atom_id res chain seq x y z
N SER A 1 11.73 11.38 -16.98
CA SER A 1 11.56 12.65 -16.26
C SER A 1 11.67 12.33 -14.79
N ASN A 2 12.67 12.90 -14.10
CA ASN A 2 12.72 12.83 -12.64
C ASN A 2 11.66 13.81 -12.13
N GLU A 3 10.44 13.33 -11.92
CA GLU A 3 9.46 14.06 -11.12
C GLU A 3 9.96 14.03 -9.67
N ASP A 4 10.46 15.17 -9.21
CA ASP A 4 10.77 15.37 -7.80
C ASP A 4 9.45 15.25 -7.01
N LEU A 5 9.38 14.27 -6.11
CA LEU A 5 8.18 14.00 -5.30
C LEU A 5 7.87 15.21 -4.41
N SER A 6 6.62 15.68 -4.44
CA SER A 6 6.23 16.80 -3.60
C SER A 6 6.06 16.34 -2.14
N LYS A 7 6.21 17.28 -1.20
CA LYS A 7 5.90 17.03 0.23
C LYS A 7 4.48 16.51 0.43
N ASN A 8 3.53 16.99 -0.39
CA ASN A 8 2.13 16.55 -0.32
C ASN A 8 1.97 15.07 -0.74
N ASP A 9 2.80 14.59 -1.68
CA ASP A 9 2.80 13.19 -2.11
C ASP A 9 3.35 12.29 -1.00
N ILE A 10 4.47 12.69 -0.39
CA ILE A 10 5.06 11.97 0.75
C ILE A 10 4.07 11.89 1.93
N ASP A 11 3.45 13.02 2.28
CA ASP A 11 2.45 13.07 3.35
C ASP A 11 1.22 12.20 3.04
N PHE A 12 0.80 12.15 1.77
CA PHE A 12 -0.27 11.27 1.35
C PHE A 12 0.12 9.80 1.47
N ILE A 13 1.30 9.42 0.99
CA ILE A 13 1.82 8.03 1.06
C ILE A 13 1.88 7.57 2.51
N ASN A 14 2.41 8.41 3.41
CA ASN A 14 2.48 8.10 4.84
C ASN A 14 1.09 7.89 5.47
N ARG A 15 0.10 8.71 5.12
CA ARG A 15 -1.29 8.53 5.60
C ARG A 15 -1.92 7.26 5.04
N LEU A 16 -1.67 6.95 3.77
CA LEU A 16 -2.20 5.77 3.11
C LEU A 16 -1.60 4.49 3.72
N ALA A 17 -0.27 4.43 3.89
CA ALA A 17 0.43 3.31 4.52
C ALA A 17 -0.09 3.05 5.94
N LYS A 18 -0.26 4.10 6.75
CA LYS A 18 -0.83 3.99 8.10
C LYS A 18 -2.26 3.43 8.09
N LYS A 19 -3.10 3.87 7.15
CA LYS A 19 -4.47 3.39 7.01
C LYS A 19 -4.51 1.90 6.62
N ILE A 20 -3.65 1.49 5.69
CA ILE A 20 -3.49 0.09 5.27
C ILE A 20 -3.07 -0.76 6.46
N HIS A 21 -2.02 -0.34 7.17
CA HIS A 21 -1.48 -1.01 8.35
C HIS A 21 -2.55 -1.19 9.44
N SER A 22 -3.19 -0.10 9.86
CA SER A 22 -4.21 -0.15 10.92
C SER A 22 -5.50 -0.90 10.53
N SER A 23 -5.70 -1.19 9.24
CA SER A 23 -6.91 -1.85 8.75
C SER A 23 -6.81 -3.39 8.68
N GLY A 24 -5.61 -3.96 8.90
CA GLY A 24 -5.36 -5.39 8.73
C GLY A 24 -5.27 -5.84 7.26
N PHE A 25 -5.24 -4.89 6.31
CA PHE A 25 -5.15 -5.17 4.87
C PHE A 25 -3.72 -5.09 4.32
N VAL A 26 -2.69 -5.23 5.15
CA VAL A 26 -1.29 -5.18 4.71
C VAL A 26 -1.00 -6.24 3.67
N THR A 27 -1.20 -7.52 3.99
CA THR A 27 -0.97 -8.65 3.07
C THR A 27 -1.72 -8.52 1.74
N PRO A 28 -3.06 -8.29 1.72
CA PRO A 28 -3.78 -8.06 0.46
C PRO A 28 -3.25 -6.88 -0.35
N CYS A 29 -2.86 -5.79 0.31
CA CYS A 29 -2.40 -4.57 -0.36
C CYS A 29 -1.01 -4.74 -0.96
N VAL A 30 -0.05 -5.29 -0.21
CA VAL A 30 1.30 -5.59 -0.71
C VAL A 30 1.22 -6.50 -1.94
N LEU A 31 0.42 -7.56 -1.89
CA LEU A 31 0.21 -8.45 -3.02
C LEU A 31 -0.31 -7.72 -4.26
N PHE A 32 -1.31 -6.84 -4.10
CA PHE A 32 -1.87 -6.05 -5.21
C PHE A 32 -0.84 -5.07 -5.78
N LEU A 33 -0.06 -4.40 -4.94
CA LEU A 33 0.96 -3.44 -5.35
C LEU A 33 2.12 -4.13 -6.10
N GLU A 34 2.52 -5.33 -5.69
CA GLU A 34 3.50 -6.17 -6.41
C GLU A 34 3.01 -6.63 -7.79
N MET A 35 1.69 -6.70 -8.01
CA MET A 35 1.11 -7.01 -9.31
C MET A 35 1.14 -5.83 -10.29
N VAL A 36 1.19 -4.58 -9.78
CA VAL A 36 1.19 -3.35 -10.60
C VAL A 36 2.56 -2.70 -10.72
N ARG A 37 3.53 -3.01 -9.84
CA ARG A 37 4.96 -2.74 -10.10
C ARG A 37 5.34 -3.55 -11.34
N PRO A 38 5.69 -2.92 -12.48
CA PRO A 38 5.85 -3.65 -13.72
C PRO A 38 6.97 -4.68 -13.57
N ILE A 39 6.64 -5.90 -14.04
CA ILE A 39 7.32 -7.20 -13.87
C ILE A 39 6.77 -8.06 -12.70
N SER A 40 5.49 -8.48 -12.75
CA SER A 40 5.11 -9.78 -12.15
C SER A 40 3.92 -10.47 -12.87
N SER A 41 4.01 -11.81 -12.96
CA SER A 41 3.25 -12.72 -13.83
C SER A 41 1.97 -13.29 -13.20
N LEU A 42 1.44 -12.67 -12.13
CA LEU A 42 0.36 -13.22 -11.31
C LEU A 42 -0.99 -12.51 -11.44
N GLY A 43 -1.19 -11.72 -12.50
CA GLY A 43 -2.45 -10.98 -12.73
C GLY A 43 -3.72 -11.83 -12.73
N SER A 44 -3.61 -13.14 -13.00
CA SER A 44 -4.75 -14.08 -13.01
C SER A 44 -5.20 -14.54 -11.61
N HIS A 45 -4.34 -14.54 -10.59
CA HIS A 45 -4.69 -14.95 -9.21
C HIS A 45 -5.21 -13.79 -8.35
N ALA A 46 -4.88 -12.54 -8.71
CA ALA A 46 -5.34 -11.31 -8.06
C ALA A 46 -6.87 -11.23 -7.95
N MET A 47 -7.56 -11.58 -9.04
CA MET A 47 -9.02 -11.46 -9.17
C MET A 47 -9.79 -12.45 -8.28
N VAL A 48 -9.23 -13.63 -7.99
CA VAL A 48 -9.85 -14.64 -7.11
C VAL A 48 -9.83 -14.20 -5.65
N PHE A 49 -8.81 -13.43 -5.27
CA PHE A 49 -8.60 -12.93 -3.92
C PHE A 49 -9.35 -11.60 -3.64
N LEU A 50 -9.65 -10.80 -4.66
CA LEU A 50 -10.39 -9.53 -4.56
C LEU A 50 -11.91 -9.67 -4.38
N GLY A 51 -12.47 -10.87 -4.61
CA GLY A 51 -13.93 -11.15 -4.52
C GLY A 51 -14.63 -10.69 -3.23
N PRO A 52 -14.02 -10.80 -2.04
CA PRO A 52 -14.64 -10.35 -0.78
C PRO A 52 -14.55 -8.85 -0.50
N ILE A 53 -13.65 -8.12 -1.18
CA ILE A 53 -13.24 -6.75 -0.80
C ILE A 53 -14.06 -5.66 -1.53
N ILE A 54 -14.53 -5.95 -2.76
CA ILE A 54 -15.14 -4.94 -3.66
C ILE A 54 -16.46 -4.34 -3.12
N ASN A 55 -17.24 -5.08 -2.30
CA ASN A 55 -18.52 -4.59 -1.79
C ASN A 55 -18.43 -3.59 -0.61
N GLY A 56 -17.24 -3.40 0.00
CA GLY A 56 -17.10 -2.63 1.23
C GLY A 56 -16.49 -1.23 1.10
N LEU A 57 -15.95 -0.85 -0.07
CA LEU A 57 -14.97 0.26 -0.15
C LEU A 57 -15.40 1.50 -0.94
N VAL A 58 -16.60 1.57 -1.50
CA VAL A 58 -17.00 2.73 -2.31
C VAL A 58 -17.59 3.83 -1.43
N GLN A 59 -16.73 4.55 -0.72
CA GLN A 59 -16.98 5.92 -0.27
C GLN A 59 -15.62 6.57 0.06
N SER A 60 -15.10 7.45 -0.82
CA SER A 60 -14.27 8.63 -0.50
C SER A 60 -13.43 9.12 -1.69
N ASP A 61 -13.29 10.45 -1.76
CA ASP A 61 -12.46 11.27 -2.65
C ASP A 61 -10.98 10.84 -2.79
N GLY A 62 -10.47 9.99 -1.90
CA GLY A 62 -9.10 9.46 -1.96
C GLY A 62 -8.82 8.51 -3.14
N TYR A 63 -9.86 8.00 -3.81
CA TYR A 63 -9.75 7.07 -4.93
C TYR A 63 -8.97 7.66 -6.12
N TYR A 64 -9.29 8.89 -6.54
CA TYR A 64 -8.65 9.51 -7.70
C TYR A 64 -7.17 9.78 -7.47
N ARG A 65 -6.80 10.25 -6.28
CA ARG A 65 -5.38 10.47 -5.93
C ARG A 65 -4.63 9.15 -5.82
N ALA A 66 -5.23 8.12 -5.23
CA ALA A 66 -4.63 6.79 -5.23
C ALA A 66 -4.41 6.25 -6.66
N ALA A 67 -5.40 6.39 -7.54
CA ALA A 67 -5.29 5.96 -8.95
C ALA A 67 -4.20 6.69 -9.72
N GLU A 68 -4.04 8.01 -9.50
CA GLU A 68 -2.96 8.81 -10.10
C GLU A 68 -1.58 8.32 -9.64
N LEU A 69 -1.41 8.07 -8.35
CA LEU A 69 -0.15 7.64 -7.75
C LEU A 69 0.25 6.21 -8.14
N LEU A 70 -0.71 5.31 -8.34
CA LEU A 70 -0.46 3.95 -8.84
C LEU A 70 0.04 3.92 -10.31
N ASN A 71 -0.02 5.04 -11.04
CA ASN A 71 0.63 5.12 -12.35
C ASN A 71 2.14 5.40 -12.26
N ASN A 72 2.65 5.81 -11.09
CA ASN A 72 4.06 6.09 -10.86
C ASN A 72 4.73 4.98 -10.05
N LYS A 73 5.68 4.29 -10.70
CA LYS A 73 6.39 3.13 -10.13
C LYS A 73 7.21 3.49 -8.88
N GLU A 74 7.80 4.68 -8.85
CA GLU A 74 8.58 5.17 -7.70
C GLU A 74 7.67 5.41 -6.49
N ILE A 75 6.45 5.86 -6.72
CA ILE A 75 5.48 6.07 -5.65
C ILE A 75 5.01 4.73 -5.08
N ILE A 76 4.82 3.73 -5.95
CA ILE A 76 4.53 2.36 -5.50
C ILE A 76 5.73 1.79 -4.71
N ALA A 77 6.97 2.09 -5.13
CA ALA A 77 8.21 1.73 -4.42
C ALA A 77 8.15 2.19 -2.96
N ILE A 78 8.00 3.51 -2.78
CA ILE A 78 7.97 4.18 -1.47
C ILE A 78 6.80 3.71 -0.61
N LEU A 79 5.64 3.43 -1.22
CA LEU A 79 4.47 2.95 -0.48
C LEU A 79 4.70 1.57 0.15
N LEU A 80 5.35 0.61 -0.53
CA LEU A 80 5.64 -0.67 0.12
C LEU A 80 6.70 -0.52 1.20
N ASP A 81 7.75 0.26 0.95
CA ASP A 81 8.82 0.48 1.94
C ASP A 81 8.24 1.04 3.25
N GLU A 82 7.29 1.98 3.17
CA GLU A 82 6.63 2.54 4.35
C GLU A 82 5.68 1.53 5.03
N ILE A 83 5.00 0.67 4.27
CA ILE A 83 4.18 -0.43 4.82
C ILE A 83 5.07 -1.43 5.58
N GLU A 84 6.18 -1.87 4.98
CA GLU A 84 7.15 -2.77 5.61
C GLU A 84 7.76 -2.16 6.87
N ARG A 85 8.09 -0.87 6.84
CA ARG A 85 8.63 -0.15 8.01
C ARG A 85 7.66 -0.17 9.19
N LEU A 86 6.35 -0.05 8.94
CA LEU A 86 5.33 -0.10 9.99
C LEU A 86 5.21 -1.51 10.59
N GLU A 87 5.17 -2.56 9.76
CA GLU A 87 5.15 -3.95 10.23
C GLU A 87 6.38 -4.30 11.08
N MET A 88 7.56 -3.80 10.68
CA MET A 88 8.79 -3.98 11.47
C MET A 88 8.69 -3.30 12.84
N LEU A 89 8.09 -2.11 12.93
CA LEU A 89 7.91 -1.43 14.21
C LEU A 89 7.01 -2.23 15.16
N ASP A 90 5.88 -2.74 14.68
CA ASP A 90 4.98 -3.57 15.49
C ASP A 90 5.71 -4.84 15.97
N SER A 91 6.48 -5.49 15.10
CA SER A 91 7.26 -6.68 15.47
C SER A 91 8.34 -6.40 16.54
N VAL A 92 8.89 -5.19 16.56
CA VAL A 92 9.91 -4.77 17.54
C VAL A 92 9.26 -4.43 18.88
N ASP A 93 8.10 -3.77 18.87
CA ASP A 93 7.36 -3.44 20.09
C ASP A 93 6.73 -4.68 20.75
N ASP A 94 6.28 -5.66 19.97
CA ASP A 94 5.88 -6.98 20.48
C ASP A 94 7.05 -7.70 21.17
N ASN A 95 8.25 -7.69 20.57
CA ASN A 95 9.44 -8.31 21.18
C ASN A 95 9.89 -7.62 22.48
N ARG A 96 9.73 -6.29 22.59
CA ARG A 96 10.03 -5.55 23.83
C ARG A 96 9.01 -5.78 24.93
N SER A 97 7.76 -6.04 24.59
CA SER A 97 6.68 -6.30 25.56
C SER A 97 6.75 -7.71 26.14
N ASN A 98 7.41 -8.64 25.44
CA ASN A 98 7.55 -10.04 25.84
C ASN A 98 8.86 -10.36 26.61
N ASN A 99 9.65 -9.35 26.99
CA ASN A 99 10.93 -9.49 27.68
C ASN A 99 11.00 -8.60 28.93
#